data_AF-A0A2I0U357-F1
#
_entry.id   AF-A0A2I0U357-F1
#
_cell.length_a   1.000
_cell.length_b   1.000
_cell.length_c   1.000
_cell.angle_alpha   90.00
_cell.angle_beta   90.00
_cell.angle_gamma   90.00
#
_symmetry.space_group_name_H-M   'P 1'
#
loop_
_entity.id
_entity.type
_entity.pdbx_description
1 polymer ?
#
loop_
_entity_poly.entity_id
_entity_poly.type
_entity_poly.pdbx_seq_one_letter_code
_entity_poly.pdbx_strand_id
1 'polypeptide(L)'
;MGSDGIHLRVLRKLAEVIAGLLSIIFERSWRTGKVPEDWRKANVIPVFKKGKKKDPGNYRPVSLTSIPGKVMERLILGAILEHMEEKKAIRSSQHGFTKGKSCQTNLIASYDGMTGWMDEKRAGDVVYLDFSKAFDTVSHSILIAKLRNVDKPKEGKGEDRKDGDGKKVVKQLTRDTCGKM
;
A
#
# COMPACT_ATOMS: atom_id res chain seq x y z
N MET A 1 -17.54 12.73 -12.91
CA MET A 1 -16.30 13.49 -13.24
C MET A 1 -15.71 14.04 -11.96
N GLY A 2 -14.45 14.46 -11.99
CA GLY A 2 -13.86 15.21 -10.88
C GLY A 2 -14.50 16.61 -10.76
N SER A 3 -14.01 17.37 -9.79
CA SER A 3 -14.31 18.81 -9.59
C SER A 3 -13.99 19.68 -10.82
N ASP A 4 -13.01 19.27 -11.61
CA ASP A 4 -12.55 19.95 -12.83
C ASP A 4 -13.50 19.85 -14.03
N GLY A 5 -14.53 19.00 -13.97
CA GLY A 5 -15.46 18.78 -15.07
C GLY A 5 -14.83 18.13 -16.33
N ILE A 6 -13.59 17.67 -16.26
CA ILE A 6 -12.88 17.13 -17.42
C ILE A 6 -13.26 15.65 -17.61
N HIS A 7 -13.84 15.33 -18.76
CA HIS A 7 -14.12 13.94 -19.11
C HIS A 7 -12.83 13.22 -19.57
N LEU A 8 -12.66 11.96 -19.13
CA LEU A 8 -11.60 11.06 -19.60
C LEU A 8 -11.48 10.99 -21.14
N ARG A 9 -12.59 11.08 -21.87
CA ARG A 9 -12.61 10.99 -23.33
C ARG A 9 -11.92 12.19 -23.98
N VAL A 10 -12.02 13.38 -23.38
CA VAL A 10 -11.34 14.59 -23.84
C VAL A 10 -9.84 14.42 -23.67
N LEU A 11 -9.40 14.00 -22.48
CA LEU A 11 -7.98 13.75 -22.20
C LEU A 11 -7.37 12.70 -23.12
N ARG A 12 -8.10 11.61 -23.40
CA ARG A 12 -7.63 10.57 -24.33
C ARG A 12 -7.52 11.08 -25.78
N LYS A 13 -8.48 11.87 -26.24
CA LYS A 13 -8.49 12.38 -27.62
C LYS A 13 -7.46 13.48 -27.85
N LEU A 14 -7.19 14.29 -26.84
CA LEU A 14 -6.26 15.41 -26.90
C LEU A 14 -4.95 15.12 -26.15
N ALA A 15 -4.61 13.84 -25.99
CA ALA A 15 -3.50 13.42 -25.14
C ALA A 15 -2.17 14.04 -25.60
N GLU A 16 -1.90 14.06 -26.91
CA GLU A 16 -0.65 14.59 -27.47
C GLU A 16 -0.45 16.09 -27.15
N VAL A 17 -1.54 16.87 -27.19
CA VAL A 17 -1.51 18.30 -26.91
C VAL A 17 -1.45 18.56 -25.40
N ILE A 18 -2.27 17.86 -24.63
CA ILE A 18 -2.43 18.09 -23.18
C ILE A 18 -1.25 17.52 -22.38
N ALA A 19 -0.58 16.46 -22.86
CA ALA A 19 0.53 15.84 -22.15
C ALA A 19 1.67 16.82 -21.88
N GLY A 20 2.04 17.65 -22.86
CA GLY A 20 3.08 18.67 -22.68
C GLY A 20 2.72 19.69 -21.58
N LEU A 21 1.48 20.18 -21.60
CA LEU A 21 0.99 21.13 -20.59
C LEU A 21 0.91 20.50 -19.19
N LEU A 22 0.38 19.28 -19.09
CA LEU A 22 0.30 18.56 -17.83
C LEU A 22 1.69 18.22 -17.28
N SER A 23 2.66 17.91 -18.13
CA SER A 23 4.04 17.65 -17.71
C SER A 23 4.64 18.87 -16.99
N ILE A 24 4.45 20.07 -17.54
CA ILE A 24 4.91 21.32 -16.89
C ILE A 24 4.26 21.51 -15.52
N ILE A 25 2.95 21.24 -15.41
CA ILE A 25 2.22 21.35 -14.15
C ILE A 25 2.70 20.29 -13.15
N PHE A 26 2.90 19.04 -13.58
CA PHE A 26 3.37 17.96 -12.74
C PHE A 26 4.78 18.23 -12.22
N GLU A 27 5.70 18.66 -13.07
CA GLU A 27 7.06 19.00 -12.68
C GLU A 27 7.08 20.13 -11.63
N ARG A 28 6.31 21.19 -11.88
CA ARG A 28 6.18 22.29 -10.90
C ARG A 28 5.58 21.79 -9.59
N SER A 29 4.56 20.94 -9.66
CA SER A 29 3.90 20.40 -8.48
C SER A 29 4.82 19.47 -7.69
N TRP A 30 5.64 18.68 -8.37
CA TRP A 30 6.65 17.81 -7.78
C TRP A 30 7.71 18.61 -7.02
N ARG A 31 8.28 19.64 -7.64
CA ARG A 31 9.32 20.49 -7.02
C ARG A 31 8.81 21.32 -5.84
N THR A 32 7.58 21.84 -5.95
CA THR A 32 7.04 22.78 -4.95
C THR A 32 6.22 22.09 -3.85
N GLY A 33 5.84 20.83 -4.04
CA GLY A 33 4.91 20.11 -3.15
C GLY A 33 3.49 20.69 -3.16
N LYS A 34 3.15 21.53 -4.15
CA LYS A 34 1.83 22.18 -4.27
C LYS A 34 1.14 21.71 -5.53
N VAL A 35 -0.13 21.34 -5.43
CA VAL A 35 -0.97 20.93 -6.57
C VAL A 35 -2.09 21.94 -6.80
N PRO A 36 -2.69 22.00 -8.01
CA PRO A 36 -3.89 22.78 -8.27
C PRO A 36 -4.99 22.52 -7.25
N GLU A 37 -5.74 23.55 -6.88
CA GLU A 37 -6.77 23.46 -5.85
C GLU A 37 -7.85 22.44 -6.20
N ASP A 38 -8.25 22.38 -7.47
CA ASP A 38 -9.27 21.44 -7.94
C ASP A 38 -8.85 19.98 -7.76
N TRP A 39 -7.54 19.67 -7.80
CA TRP A 39 -7.04 18.31 -7.59
C TRP A 39 -7.14 17.87 -6.13
N ARG A 40 -7.28 18.83 -5.20
CA ARG A 40 -7.51 18.55 -3.77
C ARG A 40 -8.98 18.35 -3.43
N LYS A 41 -9.88 18.64 -4.37
CA LYS A 41 -11.33 18.50 -4.21
C LYS A 41 -11.79 17.17 -4.81
N ALA A 42 -12.83 16.59 -4.22
CA ALA A 42 -13.46 15.38 -4.74
C ALA A 42 -14.99 15.51 -4.67
N ASN A 43 -15.66 15.03 -5.70
CA ASN A 43 -17.12 14.86 -5.68
C ASN A 43 -17.44 13.52 -5.03
N VAL A 44 -18.12 13.53 -3.88
CA VAL A 44 -18.50 12.30 -3.18
C VAL A 44 -19.81 11.78 -3.74
N ILE A 45 -19.79 10.57 -4.31
CA ILE A 45 -20.97 9.89 -4.83
C ILE A 45 -21.28 8.68 -3.94
N PRO A 46 -22.49 8.57 -3.38
CA PRO A 46 -22.89 7.40 -2.63
C PRO A 46 -23.19 6.24 -3.58
N VAL A 47 -22.48 5.12 -3.40
CA VAL A 47 -22.71 3.87 -4.15
C VAL A 47 -23.40 2.87 -3.24
N PHE A 48 -24.58 2.40 -3.64
CA PHE A 48 -25.35 1.44 -2.87
C PHE A 48 -24.59 0.10 -2.74
N LYS A 49 -24.46 -0.41 -1.51
CA LYS A 49 -23.76 -1.66 -1.19
C LYS A 49 -24.71 -2.85 -1.04
N LYS A 50 -25.63 -2.79 -0.07
CA LYS A 50 -26.61 -3.86 0.26
C LYS A 50 -27.65 -3.34 1.28
N GLY A 51 -28.76 -4.05 1.50
CA GLY A 51 -29.73 -3.71 2.55
C GLY A 51 -30.82 -2.73 2.10
N LYS A 52 -31.32 -1.90 3.02
CA LYS A 52 -32.43 -0.96 2.76
C LYS A 52 -31.89 0.32 2.10
N LYS A 53 -32.44 0.70 0.95
CA LYS A 53 -32.04 1.92 0.20
C LYS A 53 -32.30 3.24 0.93
N LYS A 54 -33.22 3.27 1.90
CA LYS A 54 -33.52 4.48 2.70
C LYS A 54 -32.51 4.73 3.83
N ASP A 55 -31.64 3.76 4.11
CA ASP A 55 -30.66 3.87 5.18
C ASP A 55 -29.30 4.31 4.60
N PRO A 56 -28.78 5.49 4.96
CA PRO A 56 -27.50 6.00 4.47
C PRO A 56 -26.31 5.10 4.78
N GLY A 57 -26.36 4.31 5.86
CA GLY A 57 -25.29 3.38 6.25
C GLY A 57 -25.06 2.25 5.24
N ASN A 58 -26.02 2.03 4.34
CA ASN A 58 -25.96 1.01 3.28
C ASN A 58 -25.25 1.49 2.00
N TYR A 59 -24.72 2.72 2.01
CA TYR A 59 -23.97 3.29 0.89
C TYR A 59 -22.49 3.41 1.24
N ARG A 60 -21.64 3.22 0.22
CA ARG A 60 -20.22 3.53 0.29
C ARG A 60 -19.98 4.88 -0.34
N PRO A 61 -19.37 5.86 0.35
CA PRO A 61 -18.93 7.09 -0.30
C PRO A 61 -17.78 6.77 -1.26
N VAL A 62 -17.90 7.19 -2.52
CA VAL A 62 -16.82 7.11 -3.51
C VAL A 62 -16.41 8.52 -3.91
N SER A 63 -15.16 8.87 -3.64
CA SER A 63 -14.58 10.15 -4.00
C SER A 63 -14.14 10.18 -5.46
N LEU A 64 -14.79 10.99 -6.29
CA LEU A 64 -14.35 11.28 -7.65
C LEU A 64 -13.43 12.49 -7.67
N THR A 65 -12.13 12.24 -7.77
CA THR A 65 -11.10 13.27 -7.98
C THR A 65 -10.88 13.57 -9.46
N SER A 66 -10.23 14.71 -9.73
CA SER A 66 -9.74 15.14 -11.04
C SER A 66 -8.90 14.05 -11.73
N ILE A 67 -9.10 13.85 -13.03
CA ILE A 67 -8.38 12.81 -13.78
C ILE A 67 -6.88 13.14 -13.88
N PRO A 68 -6.46 14.36 -14.25
CA PRO A 68 -5.05 14.77 -14.15
C PRO A 68 -4.47 14.58 -12.73
N GLY A 69 -5.25 14.90 -11.69
CA GLY A 69 -4.86 14.63 -10.30
C GLY A 69 -4.55 13.15 -10.05
N LYS A 70 -5.42 12.23 -10.50
CA LYS A 70 -5.18 10.78 -10.42
C LYS A 70 -3.94 10.31 -11.18
N VAL A 71 -3.60 10.96 -12.29
CA VAL A 71 -2.37 10.64 -13.04
C VAL A 71 -1.16 11.02 -12.19
N MET A 72 -1.16 12.22 -11.59
CA MET A 72 -0.09 12.63 -10.69
C MET A 72 0.02 11.73 -9.46
N GLU A 73 -1.11 11.38 -8.84
CA GLU A 73 -1.14 10.43 -7.71
C GLU A 73 -0.48 9.09 -8.07
N ARG A 74 -0.68 8.59 -9.30
CA ARG A 74 -0.02 7.37 -9.76
C ARG A 74 1.48 7.52 -9.95
N LEU A 75 1.95 8.67 -10.42
CA LEU A 75 3.39 8.95 -10.53
C LEU A 75 4.05 8.97 -9.14
N ILE A 76 3.42 9.66 -8.19
CA ILE A 76 3.86 9.70 -6.79
C ILE A 76 3.86 8.29 -6.18
N LEU A 77 2.78 7.54 -6.39
CA LEU A 77 2.67 6.16 -5.91
C LEU A 77 3.79 5.27 -6.47
N GLY A 78 4.12 5.42 -7.75
CA GLY A 78 5.22 4.69 -8.38
C GLY A 78 6.54 4.92 -7.65
N ALA A 79 6.91 6.18 -7.42
CA ALA A 79 8.14 6.54 -6.70
C ALA A 79 8.14 6.02 -5.25
N ILE A 80 7.01 6.10 -4.55
CA ILE A 80 6.90 5.57 -3.18
C ILE A 80 7.07 4.05 -3.17
N LEU A 81 6.42 3.33 -4.09
CA LEU A 81 6.49 1.87 -4.14
C LEU A 81 7.89 1.38 -4.46
N GLU A 82 8.56 2.00 -5.43
CA GLU A 82 9.96 1.71 -5.78
C GLU A 82 10.86 1.86 -4.55
N HIS A 83 10.75 2.99 -3.84
CA HIS A 83 11.49 3.22 -2.60
C HIS A 83 11.18 2.18 -1.51
N MET A 84 9.92 1.81 -1.34
CA MET A 84 9.52 0.79 -0.35
C MET A 84 10.03 -0.61 -0.70
N GLU A 85 10.17 -0.92 -1.99
CA GLU A 85 10.73 -2.18 -2.48
C GLU A 85 12.24 -2.24 -2.24
N GLU A 86 12.98 -1.21 -2.63
CA GLU A 86 14.43 -1.09 -2.38
C GLU A 86 14.77 -1.26 -0.89
N LYS A 87 14.01 -0.63 -0.01
CA LYS A 87 14.22 -0.68 1.44
C LYS A 87 13.66 -1.93 2.10
N LYS A 88 13.04 -2.85 1.34
CA LYS A 88 12.34 -4.04 1.86
C LYS A 88 11.42 -3.66 3.03
N ALA A 89 10.67 -2.58 2.85
CA ALA A 89 9.81 -2.01 3.89
C ALA A 89 8.58 -2.90 4.12
N ILE A 90 8.04 -3.47 3.03
CA ILE A 90 6.88 -4.37 3.03
C ILE A 90 7.33 -5.82 3.24
N ARG A 91 6.69 -6.52 4.18
CA ARG A 91 6.98 -7.94 4.45
C ARG A 91 6.50 -8.82 3.30
N SER A 92 7.18 -9.95 3.06
CA SER A 92 6.79 -10.94 2.06
C SER A 92 5.42 -11.57 2.31
N SER A 93 4.94 -11.58 3.56
CA SER A 93 3.58 -12.04 3.90
C SER A 93 2.47 -11.07 3.51
N GLN A 94 2.77 -9.80 3.20
CA GLN A 94 1.78 -8.85 2.72
C GLN A 94 1.39 -9.21 1.28
N HIS A 95 0.08 -9.42 1.08
CA HIS A 95 -0.49 -9.78 -0.22
C HIS A 95 -1.37 -8.68 -0.81
N GLY A 96 -2.15 -8.00 0.03
CA GLY A 96 -3.01 -6.90 -0.40
C GLY A 96 -2.18 -5.76 -0.98
N PHE A 97 -2.64 -5.20 -2.10
CA PHE A 97 -2.03 -4.05 -2.80
C PHE A 97 -0.54 -4.24 -3.18
N THR A 98 -0.09 -5.49 -3.33
CA THR A 98 1.30 -5.81 -3.70
C THR A 98 1.34 -6.39 -5.11
N LYS A 99 2.24 -5.88 -5.96
CA LYS A 99 2.40 -6.35 -7.34
C LYS A 99 2.75 -7.83 -7.36
N GLY A 100 2.11 -8.59 -8.26
CA GLY A 100 2.35 -10.03 -8.41
C GLY A 100 1.72 -10.92 -7.32
N LYS A 101 0.94 -10.35 -6.39
CA LYS A 101 0.23 -11.09 -5.35
C LYS A 101 -1.27 -10.90 -5.46
N SER A 102 -2.02 -11.90 -5.00
CA SER A 102 -3.49 -11.91 -5.06
C SER A 102 -4.10 -12.51 -3.80
N CYS A 103 -5.43 -12.49 -3.72
CA CYS A 103 -6.15 -13.20 -2.67
C CYS A 103 -5.90 -14.71 -2.74
N GLN A 104 -5.72 -15.25 -3.93
CA GLN A 104 -5.42 -16.67 -4.14
C GLN A 104 -4.03 -17.03 -3.65
N THR A 105 -3.00 -16.23 -3.96
CA THR A 105 -1.64 -16.53 -3.47
C THR A 105 -1.59 -16.38 -1.94
N ASN A 106 -2.34 -15.45 -1.36
CA ASN A 106 -2.48 -15.33 0.09
C ASN A 106 -3.13 -16.59 0.70
N LEU A 107 -4.19 -17.09 0.06
CA LEU A 107 -4.89 -18.28 0.50
C LEU A 107 -3.95 -19.48 0.48
N ILE A 108 -3.26 -19.71 -0.64
CA ILE A 108 -2.29 -20.80 -0.79
C ILE A 108 -1.21 -20.71 0.28
N ALA A 109 -0.58 -19.55 0.45
CA ALA A 109 0.47 -19.36 1.46
C ALA A 109 -0.04 -19.60 2.90
N SER A 110 -1.29 -19.23 3.17
CA SER A 110 -1.91 -19.48 4.49
C SER A 110 -2.18 -20.97 4.71
N TYR A 111 -2.74 -21.65 3.70
CA TYR A 111 -3.00 -23.09 3.76
C TYR A 111 -1.72 -23.90 3.90
N ASP A 112 -0.70 -23.58 3.12
CA ASP A 112 0.61 -24.23 3.19
C ASP A 112 1.23 -24.16 4.60
N GLY A 113 1.13 -22.99 5.24
CA GLY A 113 1.55 -22.83 6.64
C GLY A 113 0.74 -23.66 7.63
N MET A 114 -0.59 -23.73 7.45
CA MET A 114 -1.47 -24.54 8.30
C MET A 114 -1.22 -26.04 8.12
N THR A 115 -1.05 -26.52 6.88
CA THR A 115 -0.78 -27.93 6.60
C THR A 115 0.57 -28.36 7.17
N GLY A 116 1.60 -27.51 7.06
CA GLY A 116 2.89 -27.78 7.70
C GLY A 116 2.79 -27.95 9.22
N TRP A 117 1.97 -27.14 9.90
CA TRP A 117 1.72 -27.32 11.34
C TRP A 117 0.97 -28.61 11.66
N MET A 118 0.00 -29.00 10.83
CA MET A 118 -0.74 -30.25 11.00
C MET A 118 0.14 -31.48 10.80
N ASP A 119 1.03 -31.46 9.81
CA ASP A 119 1.98 -32.56 9.56
C ASP A 119 2.93 -32.77 10.75
N GLU A 120 3.30 -31.67 11.43
CA GLU A 120 4.09 -31.69 12.66
C GLU A 120 3.26 -32.01 13.92
N LYS A 121 1.97 -32.33 13.78
CA LYS A 121 1.02 -32.60 14.88
C LYS A 121 0.92 -31.46 15.90
N ARG A 122 1.12 -30.21 15.46
CA ARG A 122 0.94 -29.02 16.29
C ARG A 122 -0.52 -28.56 16.27
N ALA A 123 -1.04 -28.18 17.43
CA ALA A 123 -2.29 -27.44 17.49
C ALA A 123 -2.05 -25.98 17.08
N GLY A 124 -2.97 -25.40 16.32
CA GLY A 124 -2.88 -24.01 15.90
C GLY A 124 -4.26 -23.36 15.82
N ASP A 125 -4.35 -22.13 16.32
CA ASP A 125 -5.55 -21.29 16.22
C ASP A 125 -5.35 -20.20 15.18
N VAL A 126 -6.42 -19.85 14.46
CA VAL A 126 -6.41 -18.77 13.47
C VAL A 126 -7.27 -17.60 13.96
N VAL A 127 -6.66 -16.42 14.05
CA VAL A 127 -7.35 -15.19 14.44
C VAL A 127 -7.49 -14.27 13.22
N TYR A 128 -8.73 -13.98 12.83
CA TYR A 128 -9.02 -12.99 11.78
C TYR A 128 -9.26 -11.62 12.41
N LEU A 129 -8.55 -10.61 11.91
CA LEU A 129 -8.68 -9.22 12.33
C LEU A 129 -9.14 -8.36 11.16
N ASP A 130 -10.13 -7.51 11.39
CA ASP A 130 -10.61 -6.52 10.41
C ASP A 130 -10.66 -5.12 11.03
N PHE A 131 -10.20 -4.13 10.28
CA PHE A 131 -10.16 -2.74 10.74
C PHE A 131 -11.41 -2.01 10.26
N SER A 132 -12.20 -1.49 11.21
CA SER A 132 -13.34 -0.64 10.90
C SER A 132 -12.88 0.67 10.25
N LYS A 133 -13.37 0.94 9.04
CA LYS A 133 -13.10 2.20 8.30
C LYS A 133 -11.59 2.52 8.17
N ALA A 134 -10.78 1.51 7.86
CA ALA A 134 -9.31 1.61 7.83
C ALA A 134 -8.78 2.91 7.18
N PHE A 135 -9.26 3.27 5.98
CA PHE A 135 -8.81 4.48 5.27
C PHE A 135 -9.24 5.80 5.94
N ASP A 136 -10.42 5.83 6.56
CA ASP A 136 -10.93 7.04 7.22
C ASP A 136 -10.26 7.26 8.60
N THR A 137 -9.79 6.17 9.22
CA THR A 137 -9.22 6.18 10.59
C THR A 137 -7.71 6.36 10.64
N VAL A 138 -7.00 6.30 9.51
CA VAL A 138 -5.54 6.40 9.50
C VAL A 138 -5.09 7.82 9.89
N SER A 139 -4.27 7.92 10.92
CA SER A 139 -3.64 9.18 11.30
C SER A 139 -2.57 9.59 10.29
N HIS A 140 -2.76 10.77 9.68
CA HIS A 140 -1.81 11.36 8.73
C HIS A 140 -0.42 11.59 9.35
N SER A 141 -0.35 12.02 10.62
CA SER A 141 0.94 12.27 11.28
C SER A 141 1.72 10.98 11.48
N ILE A 142 1.05 9.89 11.89
CA ILE A 142 1.68 8.58 12.06
C ILE A 142 2.12 8.01 10.71
N LEU A 143 1.29 8.13 9.67
CA LEU A 143 1.63 7.67 8.32
C LEU A 143 2.89 8.37 7.79
N ILE A 144 2.94 9.70 7.88
CA ILE A 144 4.10 10.49 7.45
C ILE A 144 5.35 10.11 8.26
N ALA A 145 5.22 9.96 9.58
CA ALA A 145 6.34 9.53 10.43
C ALA A 145 6.85 8.13 10.05
N LYS A 146 5.95 7.19 9.72
CA LYS A 146 6.34 5.86 9.24
C LYS A 146 7.08 5.93 7.91
N LEU A 147 6.58 6.70 6.94
CA LEU A 147 7.22 6.86 5.63
C LEU A 147 8.64 7.45 5.77
N ARG A 148 8.83 8.48 6.60
CA ARG A 148 10.16 9.07 6.87
C ARG A 148 11.15 8.11 7.56
N ASN A 149 10.64 7.12 8.29
CA ASN A 149 11.49 6.14 8.97
C ASN A 149 11.87 4.95 8.07
N VAL A 150 11.25 4.80 6.88
CA VAL A 150 11.66 3.78 5.90
C VAL A 150 13.10 4.01 5.41
N ASP A 151 13.54 5.27 5.41
CA ASP A 151 14.90 5.66 5.04
C ASP A 151 15.97 5.17 6.01
N LYS A 152 15.61 4.94 7.28
CA LYS A 152 16.57 4.53 8.30
C LYS A 152 16.93 3.06 8.10
N PRO A 153 18.22 2.70 8.15
CA PRO A 153 18.60 1.29 8.17
C PRO A 153 17.88 0.61 9.32
N LYS A 154 17.22 -0.52 9.03
CA LYS A 154 16.64 -1.36 10.08
C LYS A 154 17.82 -1.89 10.90
N GLU A 155 18.15 -1.22 12.01
CA GLU A 155 18.93 -1.83 13.07
C GLU A 155 18.21 -3.13 13.43
N GLY A 156 18.90 -4.26 13.24
CA GLY A 156 18.36 -5.57 13.50
C GLY A 156 18.01 -5.70 14.98
N LYS A 157 16.77 -5.36 15.34
CA LYS A 157 16.18 -5.85 16.58
C LYS A 157 15.84 -7.31 16.32
N GLY A 158 16.70 -8.19 16.84
CA GLY A 158 16.42 -9.61 16.96
C GLY A 158 15.01 -9.77 17.53
N GLU A 159 14.16 -10.42 16.76
CA GLU A 159 12.87 -10.89 17.23
C GLU A 159 13.20 -12.12 18.10
N ASP A 160 13.38 -11.89 19.39
CA ASP A 160 13.51 -12.95 20.39
C ASP A 160 12.19 -13.73 20.43
N ARG A 161 12.07 -14.75 19.57
CA ARG A 161 11.12 -15.85 19.83
C ARG A 161 11.69 -16.66 20.97
N LYS A 162 11.07 -16.52 22.14
CA LYS A 162 11.18 -17.51 23.20
C LYS A 162 10.37 -18.74 22.76
N ASP A 163 11.05 -19.71 22.18
CA ASP A 163 10.52 -21.07 22.12
C ASP A 163 10.68 -21.70 23.51
N GLY A 164 9.58 -22.22 24.02
CA GLY A 164 9.39 -22.72 25.39
C GLY A 164 10.07 -24.05 25.69
N ASP A 165 11.24 -24.32 25.12
CA ASP A 165 12.11 -25.40 25.58
C ASP A 165 13.56 -24.93 25.56
N GLY A 166 14.14 -24.86 26.76
CA GLY A 166 15.44 -24.26 27.06
C GLY A 166 16.65 -24.99 26.50
N LYS A 167 16.77 -25.10 25.17
CA LYS A 167 18.00 -25.46 24.47
C LYS A 167 18.33 -24.39 23.42
N LYS A 168 19.26 -23.49 23.79
CA LYS A 168 19.93 -22.57 22.88
C LYS A 168 20.63 -23.36 21.78
N VAL A 169 20.06 -23.45 20.58
CA VAL A 169 20.83 -23.82 19.39
C VAL A 169 21.40 -22.54 18.80
N VAL A 170 22.64 -22.26 19.18
CA VAL A 170 23.47 -21.20 18.58
C VAL A 170 23.75 -21.61 17.13
N LYS A 171 23.03 -21.02 16.16
CA LYS A 171 23.54 -20.93 14.79
C LYS A 171 24.19 -19.56 14.60
N GLN A 172 25.43 -19.50 15.03
CA GLN A 172 26.41 -18.52 14.59
C GLN A 172 26.63 -18.74 13.08
N LEU A 173 26.48 -17.71 12.26
CA LEU A 173 27.21 -17.60 11.00
C LEU A 173 27.66 -16.15 10.89
N THR A 174 28.77 -15.87 11.58
CA THR A 174 29.57 -14.67 11.39
C THR A 174 30.34 -14.78 10.08
N ARG A 175 30.27 -13.70 9.29
CA ARG A 175 31.31 -13.12 8.43
C ARG A 175 32.39 -14.06 7.89
N ASP A 176 32.45 -14.16 6.57
CA ASP A 176 33.72 -14.18 5.87
C ASP A 176 33.81 -12.99 4.91
N THR A 177 34.77 -12.13 5.21
CA THR A 177 35.32 -11.09 4.35
C THR A 177 36.36 -11.66 3.40
N CYS A 178 36.53 -10.97 2.26
CA CYS A 178 37.74 -10.90 1.43
C CYS A 178 37.86 -11.95 0.31
N GLY A 179 38.13 -11.45 -0.90
CA GLY A 179 38.17 -12.21 -2.13
C GLY A 179 39.54 -12.84 -2.45
N LYS A 180 39.58 -13.51 -3.61
CA LYS A 180 40.71 -13.60 -4.54
C LYS A 180 40.33 -14.55 -5.70
N MET A 181 40.74 -14.11 -6.89
CA MET A 181 40.72 -14.76 -8.23
C MET A 181 39.39 -14.82 -8.96
#